data_AF-A0A8T1CXN5-F1
#
_entry.id   AF-A0A8T1CXN5-F1
#
_cell.length_a   1.000
_cell.length_b   1.000
_cell.length_c   1.000
_cell.angle_alpha   90.00
_cell.angle_beta   90.00
_cell.angle_gamma   90.00
#
_symmetry.space_group_name_H-M   'P 1'
#
loop_
_entity.id
_entity.type
_entity.pdbx_description
1 polymer ?
#
loop_
_entity_poly.entity_id
_entity_poly.type
_entity_poly.pdbx_seq_one_letter_code
_entity_poly.pdbx_strand_id
1 'polypeptide(L)'
;MEHEVCTASGDDIEASASAGSPYCSAAEDDEIVEIDEAVTEHIDTVLGVTCCENDCIASHPEAVTNFLRGYMKMTKDCQRASLVTALATCLAFSEDNQRPRSTGVRQRYAYFVPLVGQVCRTAFKMAYNTDFVLL
;
A
#
# COMPACT_ATOMS: atom_id res chain seq x y z
N MET A 1 -52.36 36.18 -4.53
CA MET A 1 -51.62 35.98 -3.28
C MET A 1 -52.46 35.00 -2.49
N GLU A 2 -52.04 33.78 -2.22
CA GLU A 2 -50.70 33.24 -1.98
C GLU A 2 -50.62 31.74 -2.37
N HIS A 3 -49.38 31.25 -2.47
CA HIS A 3 -48.92 29.99 -3.04
C HIS A 3 -48.00 29.36 -1.99
N GLU A 4 -48.14 28.07 -1.64
CA GLU A 4 -47.16 27.16 -0.97
C GLU A 4 -47.92 25.93 -0.40
N VAL A 5 -47.42 24.68 -0.27
CA VAL A 5 -46.35 23.85 -0.86
C VAL A 5 -46.60 22.39 -0.37
N CYS A 6 -46.16 21.42 -1.19
CA CYS A 6 -45.85 19.97 -1.04
C CYS A 6 -46.11 19.22 0.29
N THR A 7 -46.43 17.91 0.28
CA THR A 7 -45.39 16.85 0.20
C THR A 7 -45.97 15.45 -0.03
N ALA A 8 -45.17 14.62 -0.73
CA ALA A 8 -45.45 13.25 -1.11
C ALA A 8 -45.08 12.25 0.01
N SER A 9 -45.98 11.33 0.30
CA SER A 9 -45.72 10.00 0.89
C SER A 9 -45.12 9.09 -0.20
N GLY A 10 -44.15 8.23 -0.02
CA GLY A 10 -43.48 7.64 1.15
C GLY A 10 -42.87 6.34 0.61
N ASP A 11 -41.66 5.97 1.03
CA ASP A 11 -41.14 4.59 0.90
C ASP A 11 -39.99 4.43 1.91
N ASP A 12 -40.24 3.57 2.90
CA ASP A 12 -39.29 3.12 3.92
C ASP A 12 -38.28 2.13 3.31
N ILE A 13 -36.98 2.48 3.31
CA ILE A 13 -35.90 1.49 3.22
C ILE A 13 -34.98 1.65 4.43
N GLU A 14 -35.30 0.91 5.49
CA GLU A 14 -34.38 0.67 6.60
C GLU A 14 -33.40 -0.46 6.22
N ALA A 15 -32.21 -0.41 6.81
CA ALA A 15 -31.10 -1.35 6.65
C ALA A 15 -30.28 -1.23 5.35
N SER A 16 -29.31 -0.32 5.37
CA SER A 16 -27.99 -0.67 4.86
C SER A 16 -26.99 -0.25 5.91
N ALA A 17 -26.42 -1.29 6.53
CA ALA A 17 -25.39 -1.22 7.53
C ALA A 17 -24.36 -0.15 7.15
N SER A 18 -24.04 0.69 8.13
CA SER A 18 -22.83 1.49 8.12
C SER A 18 -21.66 0.55 7.82
N ALA A 19 -21.23 0.51 6.56
CA ALA A 19 -19.84 0.27 6.27
C ALA A 19 -19.12 1.50 6.82
N GLY A 20 -18.91 1.50 8.15
CA GLY A 20 -17.92 2.35 8.76
C GLY A 20 -16.67 2.08 7.98
N SER A 21 -16.28 3.03 7.13
CA SER A 21 -14.93 3.07 6.62
C SER A 21 -14.08 3.02 7.88
N PRO A 22 -13.30 1.97 8.11
CA PRO A 22 -12.27 2.02 9.13
C PRO A 22 -11.18 2.88 8.49
N TYR A 23 -11.46 4.17 8.30
CA TYR A 23 -10.41 5.17 8.26
C TYR A 23 -9.55 4.82 9.44
N CYS A 24 -8.28 4.51 9.16
CA CYS A 24 -7.26 4.18 10.14
C CYS A 24 -7.38 5.20 11.25
N SER A 25 -8.14 4.87 12.29
CA SER A 25 -8.33 5.73 13.43
C SER A 25 -7.00 5.62 14.11
N ALA A 26 -6.11 6.55 13.77
CA ALA A 26 -4.98 6.89 14.60
C ALA A 26 -5.62 7.17 15.95
N ALA A 27 -5.56 6.18 16.85
CA ALA A 27 -5.64 6.50 18.25
C ALA A 27 -4.55 7.55 18.42
N GLU A 28 -4.97 8.76 18.77
CA GLU A 28 -4.10 9.89 19.08
C GLU A 28 -3.40 9.59 20.41
N ASP A 29 -2.55 8.56 20.43
CA ASP A 29 -1.40 8.50 21.30
C ASP A 29 -0.26 9.11 20.48
N ASP A 30 -0.18 10.44 20.53
CA ASP A 30 0.94 11.25 20.05
C ASP A 30 2.16 11.06 20.96
N GLU A 31 2.39 9.82 21.40
CA GLU A 31 3.68 9.43 21.96
C GLU A 31 4.62 9.39 20.76
N ILE A 32 5.64 10.25 20.79
CA ILE A 32 6.80 10.09 19.91
C ILE A 32 7.41 8.75 20.33
N VAL A 33 6.89 7.65 19.77
CA VAL A 33 7.52 6.34 19.91
C VAL A 33 8.87 6.54 19.26
N GLU A 34 9.90 6.64 20.11
CA GLU A 34 11.29 6.64 19.68
C GLU A 34 11.42 5.49 18.70
N ILE A 35 11.94 5.80 17.53
CA ILE A 35 12.10 4.80 16.49
C ILE A 35 13.11 3.81 17.04
N ASP A 36 12.61 2.64 17.43
CA ASP A 36 13.41 1.58 17.99
C ASP A 36 14.64 1.35 17.10
N GLU A 37 15.78 1.07 17.72
CA GLU A 37 17.03 0.72 17.03
C GLU A 37 16.81 -0.38 15.98
N ALA A 38 15.87 -1.31 16.26
CA ALA A 38 15.44 -2.35 15.33
C ALA A 38 14.79 -1.83 14.04
N VAL A 39 14.06 -0.71 14.07
CA VAL A 39 13.49 -0.09 12.86
C VAL A 39 14.59 0.56 12.04
N THR A 40 15.56 1.21 12.70
CA THR A 40 16.73 1.80 12.02
C THR A 40 17.58 0.71 11.36
N GLU A 41 17.87 -0.38 12.07
CA GLU A 41 18.58 -1.54 11.53
C GLU A 41 17.83 -2.17 10.34
N HIS A 42 16.50 -2.23 10.39
CA HIS A 42 15.71 -2.71 9.27
C HIS A 42 15.81 -1.79 8.05
N ILE A 43 15.75 -0.47 8.26
CA ILE A 43 15.93 0.51 7.18
C ILE A 43 17.31 0.35 6.55
N ASP A 44 18.37 0.26 7.35
CA ASP A 44 19.74 0.06 6.86
C ASP A 44 19.88 -1.26 6.09
N THR A 45 19.23 -2.32 6.58
CA THR A 45 19.18 -3.61 5.88
C THR A 45 18.51 -3.48 4.53
N VAL A 46 17.36 -2.80 4.45
CA VAL A 46 16.63 -2.63 3.18
C VAL A 46 17.43 -1.76 2.21
N LEU A 47 18.04 -0.67 2.68
CA LEU A 47 18.87 0.23 1.87
C LEU A 47 20.17 -0.43 1.39
N GLY A 48 20.74 -1.36 2.17
CA GLY A 48 21.94 -2.11 1.83
C GLY A 48 21.74 -3.23 0.81
N VAL A 49 20.50 -3.52 0.41
CA VAL A 49 20.20 -4.61 -0.52
C VAL A 49 20.46 -4.20 -1.97
N THR A 50 21.34 -4.94 -2.63
CA THR A 50 21.50 -4.92 -4.09
C THR A 50 20.37 -5.74 -4.73
N CYS A 51 19.35 -5.06 -5.27
CA CYS A 51 18.11 -5.72 -5.71
C CYS A 51 17.96 -5.88 -7.23
N CYS A 52 18.57 -5.01 -8.04
CA CYS A 52 18.55 -5.07 -9.51
C CYS A 52 19.64 -4.13 -10.09
N GLU A 53 19.89 -4.21 -11.40
CA GLU A 53 20.87 -3.35 -12.11
C GLU A 53 20.57 -1.84 -11.98
N ASN A 54 19.31 -1.48 -11.71
CA ASN A 54 18.89 -0.08 -11.56
C ASN A 54 18.94 0.41 -10.11
N ASP A 55 19.36 -0.43 -9.16
CA ASP A 55 19.41 -0.11 -7.73
C ASP A 55 18.14 0.62 -7.24
N CYS A 56 16.96 0.09 -7.57
CA CYS A 56 15.68 0.81 -7.46
C CYS A 56 15.32 1.27 -6.03
N ILE A 57 15.91 0.65 -4.99
CA ILE A 57 15.83 1.10 -3.60
C ILE A 57 16.91 2.13 -3.28
N ALA A 58 18.18 1.81 -3.55
CA ALA A 58 19.31 2.66 -3.18
C ALA A 58 19.35 3.99 -3.95
N SER A 59 18.68 4.07 -5.10
CA SER A 59 18.47 5.33 -5.85
C SER A 59 17.51 6.30 -5.15
N HIS A 60 16.67 5.83 -4.21
CA HIS A 60 15.64 6.63 -3.54
C HIS A 60 15.67 6.45 -2.00
N PRO A 61 16.81 6.69 -1.33
CA PRO A 61 16.99 6.32 0.07
C PRO A 61 16.07 7.10 1.02
N GLU A 62 15.83 8.38 0.74
CA GLU A 62 14.95 9.22 1.55
C GLU A 62 13.48 8.79 1.45
N ALA A 63 13.02 8.45 0.24
CA ALA A 63 11.67 7.94 0.02
C ALA A 63 11.43 6.59 0.70
N VAL A 64 12.40 5.68 0.58
CA VAL A 64 12.37 4.36 1.23
C VAL A 64 12.34 4.53 2.75
N THR A 65 13.19 5.39 3.29
CA THR A 65 13.25 5.67 4.74
C THR A 65 11.93 6.23 5.26
N ASN A 66 11.35 7.22 4.57
CA ASN A 66 10.08 7.82 4.97
C ASN A 66 8.93 6.81 4.91
N PHE A 67 8.89 5.98 3.85
CA PHE A 67 7.92 4.90 3.74
C PHE A 67 8.06 3.91 4.90
N LEU A 68 9.26 3.35 5.14
CA LEU A 68 9.49 2.35 6.19
C LEU A 68 9.22 2.91 7.59
N ARG A 69 9.63 4.15 7.87
CA ARG A 69 9.35 4.83 9.14
C ARG A 69 7.84 4.97 9.37
N GLY A 70 7.08 5.35 8.35
CA GLY A 70 5.62 5.42 8.44
C GLY A 70 4.98 4.03 8.57
N TYR A 71 5.41 3.08 7.75
CA TYR A 71 4.89 1.72 7.71
C TYR A 71 5.09 0.96 9.02
N MET A 72 6.25 1.11 9.66
CA MET A 72 6.53 0.43 10.94
C MET A 72 5.77 1.04 12.12
N LYS A 73 5.34 2.31 12.03
CA LYS A 73 4.46 2.95 13.03
C LYS A 73 2.99 2.56 12.89
N MET A 74 2.60 1.96 11.76
CA MET A 74 1.23 1.52 11.53
C MET A 74 0.92 0.25 12.32
N THR A 75 -0.34 0.11 12.76
CA THR A 75 -0.85 -1.16 13.28
C THR A 75 -0.79 -2.25 12.20
N LYS A 76 -0.82 -3.52 12.60
CA LYS A 76 -0.79 -4.65 11.65
C LYS A 76 -1.92 -4.62 10.62
N ASP A 77 -3.10 -4.12 11.00
CA ASP A 77 -4.24 -3.97 10.09
C ASP A 77 -3.99 -2.86 9.06
N CYS A 78 -3.43 -1.73 9.50
CA CYS A 78 -3.01 -0.65 8.61
C CYS A 78 -1.87 -1.08 7.67
N GLN A 79 -0.91 -1.86 8.17
CA GLN A 79 0.15 -2.45 7.34
C GLN A 79 -0.42 -3.39 6.28
N ARG A 80 -1.37 -4.24 6.67
CA ARG A 80 -2.08 -5.13 5.73
C ARG A 80 -2.86 -4.33 4.69
N ALA A 81 -3.57 -3.28 5.09
CA ALA A 81 -4.29 -2.40 4.18
C ALA A 81 -3.34 -1.69 3.20
N SER A 82 -2.19 -1.21 3.69
CA SER A 82 -1.13 -0.62 2.86
C SER A 82 -0.60 -1.61 1.82
N LEU A 83 -0.29 -2.84 2.22
CA LEU A 83 0.15 -3.90 1.32
C LEU A 83 -0.92 -4.25 0.27
N VAL A 84 -2.18 -4.44 0.68
CA VAL A 84 -3.28 -4.73 -0.25
C VAL A 84 -3.48 -3.59 -1.24
N THR A 85 -3.39 -2.34 -0.78
CA THR A 85 -3.49 -1.16 -1.65
C THR A 85 -2.34 -1.09 -2.65
N ALA A 86 -1.11 -1.35 -2.20
CA ALA A 86 0.05 -1.42 -3.08
C ALA A 86 -0.07 -2.55 -4.10
N LEU A 87 -0.56 -3.72 -3.72
CA LEU A 87 -0.81 -4.83 -4.64
C LEU A 87 -1.93 -4.49 -5.66
N ALA A 88 -3.03 -3.88 -5.22
CA ALA A 88 -4.08 -3.39 -6.11
C ALA A 88 -3.54 -2.37 -7.13
N THR A 89 -2.63 -1.50 -6.68
CA THR A 89 -1.93 -0.54 -7.52
C THR A 89 -1.03 -1.25 -8.54
N CYS A 90 -0.26 -2.26 -8.12
CA CYS A 90 0.54 -3.09 -9.03
C CYS A 90 -0.34 -3.74 -10.11
N LEU A 91 -1.52 -4.24 -9.73
CA LEU A 91 -2.48 -4.82 -10.67
C LEU A 91 -3.03 -3.79 -11.67
N ALA A 92 -3.42 -2.61 -11.19
CA ALA A 92 -3.92 -1.53 -12.03
C ALA A 92 -2.89 -1.04 -13.07
N PHE A 93 -1.61 -1.02 -12.72
CA PHE A 93 -0.52 -0.60 -13.60
C PHE A 93 0.15 -1.75 -14.39
N SER A 94 -0.41 -2.97 -14.34
CA SER A 94 0.13 -4.12 -15.06
C SER A 94 -0.31 -4.21 -16.53
N GLU A 95 -0.87 -3.13 -17.07
CA GLU A 95 -1.31 -3.07 -18.47
C GLU A 95 -0.12 -3.32 -19.43
N ASP A 96 -0.36 -4.22 -20.39
CA ASP A 96 0.41 -4.46 -21.62
C ASP A 96 1.77 -5.18 -21.61
N ASN A 97 2.26 -5.73 -20.50
CA ASN A 97 3.45 -6.60 -20.54
C ASN A 97 3.14 -8.10 -20.77
N GLN A 98 2.06 -8.41 -21.50
CA GLN A 98 1.88 -9.74 -22.09
C GLN A 98 2.83 -9.91 -23.28
N ARG A 99 4.12 -10.12 -23.00
CA ARG A 99 5.03 -10.62 -24.03
C ARG A 99 4.76 -12.11 -24.21
N PRO A 100 4.27 -12.56 -25.38
CA PRO A 100 4.17 -13.99 -25.65
C PRO A 100 5.60 -14.54 -25.74
N ARG A 101 6.05 -15.21 -24.68
CA ARG A 101 7.19 -16.13 -24.76
C ARG A 101 6.62 -17.50 -25.11
N SER A 102 7.31 -18.22 -25.97
CA SER A 102 6.92 -19.51 -26.57
C SER A 102 6.60 -20.67 -25.60
N THR A 103 6.58 -20.43 -24.28
CA THR A 103 6.46 -21.48 -23.24
C THR A 103 5.56 -21.11 -22.05
N GLY A 104 4.76 -20.03 -22.14
CA GLY A 104 3.71 -19.74 -21.15
C GLY A 104 3.62 -18.27 -20.74
N VAL A 105 2.39 -17.81 -20.49
CA VAL A 105 2.10 -16.45 -20.03
C VAL A 105 2.42 -16.36 -18.55
N ARG A 106 3.58 -15.79 -18.19
CA ARG A 106 3.81 -15.28 -16.84
C ARG A 106 3.56 -13.78 -16.84
N GLN A 107 2.53 -13.35 -16.14
CA GLN A 107 2.23 -11.93 -15.97
C GLN A 107 3.40 -11.27 -15.24
N ARG A 108 4.07 -10.33 -15.90
CA ARG A 108 5.08 -9.48 -15.26
C ARG A 108 4.36 -8.30 -14.64
N TYR A 109 4.13 -8.36 -13.34
CA TYR A 109 3.61 -7.22 -12.58
C TYR A 109 4.69 -6.13 -12.47
N ALA A 110 4.29 -4.89 -12.69
CA ALA A 110 5.07 -3.75 -12.25
C ALA A 110 4.82 -3.57 -10.74
N TYR A 111 5.87 -3.67 -9.92
CA TYR A 111 5.76 -3.51 -8.47
C TYR A 111 5.89 -2.05 -8.09
N PHE A 112 5.05 -1.55 -7.19
CA PHE A 112 5.04 -0.17 -6.75
C PHE A 112 5.11 -0.07 -5.23
N VAL A 113 6.06 0.69 -4.70
CA VAL A 113 6.17 1.01 -3.28
C VAL A 113 5.77 2.47 -3.06
N PRO A 114 4.92 2.79 -2.08
CA PRO A 114 4.54 4.17 -1.79
C PRO A 114 5.76 5.07 -1.59
N LEU A 115 5.69 6.31 -2.08
CA LEU A 115 6.77 7.32 -2.08
C LEU A 115 8.00 6.99 -2.94
N VAL A 116 8.27 5.71 -3.23
CA VAL A 116 9.41 5.25 -4.03
C VAL A 116 9.05 5.12 -5.51
N GLY A 117 7.85 4.62 -5.81
CA GLY A 117 7.40 4.35 -7.17
C GLY A 117 7.69 2.93 -7.62
N GLN A 118 8.03 2.77 -8.91
CA GLN A 118 8.21 1.45 -9.52
C GLN A 118 9.52 0.79 -9.05
N VAL A 119 9.43 -0.44 -8.55
CA VAL A 119 10.56 -1.23 -8.04
C VAL A 119 10.57 -2.64 -8.63
N CYS A 120 11.66 -3.38 -8.40
CA CYS A 120 11.70 -4.81 -8.74
C CYS A 120 10.96 -5.65 -7.68
N ARG A 121 10.65 -6.91 -8.02
CA ARG A 121 9.99 -7.85 -7.09
C ARG A 121 10.75 -8.01 -5.77
N THR A 122 12.07 -8.12 -5.84
CA THR A 122 12.93 -8.31 -4.67
C THR A 122 12.84 -7.11 -3.74
N ALA A 123 12.94 -5.90 -4.30
CA ALA A 123 12.80 -4.65 -3.56
C ALA A 123 11.43 -4.54 -2.87
N PHE A 124 10.35 -4.87 -3.59
CA PHE A 124 9.00 -4.86 -3.02
C PHE A 124 8.88 -5.83 -1.82
N LYS A 125 9.41 -7.05 -1.97
CA LYS A 125 9.40 -8.06 -0.88
C LYS A 125 10.12 -7.55 0.35
N MET A 126 11.30 -6.95 0.17
CA MET A 126 12.09 -6.39 1.28
C MET A 126 11.35 -5.24 1.96
N ALA A 127 10.79 -4.30 1.19
CA ALA A 127 10.10 -3.12 1.72
C ALA A 127 8.86 -3.48 2.56
N TYR A 128 8.11 -4.52 2.16
CA TYR A 128 6.92 -4.98 2.90
C TYR A 128 7.21 -6.14 3.87
N ASN A 129 8.45 -6.64 3.91
CA ASN A 129 8.84 -7.87 4.60
C ASN A 129 7.89 -9.06 4.28
N THR A 130 7.65 -9.29 2.98
CA THR A 130 6.71 -10.32 2.50
C THR A 130 7.39 -11.41 1.67
N ASP A 131 7.13 -12.66 2.03
CA ASP A 131 7.49 -13.81 1.22
C ASP A 131 6.35 -14.16 0.25
N PHE A 132 6.41 -13.65 -0.99
CA PHE A 132 5.54 -14.14 -2.07
C PHE A 132 5.91 -15.59 -2.44
N VAL A 133 5.49 -16.56 -1.64
CA VAL A 133 5.54 -18.00 -1.94
C VAL A 133 4.17 -18.52 -2.41
N LEU A 134 3.10 -17.73 -2.30
CA LEU A 134 1.72 -18.12 -2.64
C LEU A 134 0.97 -17.10 -3.52
N LEU A 135 1.62 -16.59 -4.57
CA LEU A 135 0.95 -15.95 -5.71
C LEU A 135 1.50 -16.51 -7.02
#